data_AF-A0A7J4AB90-F1
#
_entry.id   AF-A0A7J4AB90-F1
#
_cell.length_a   1.000
_cell.length_b   1.000
_cell.length_c   1.000
_cell.angle_alpha   90.00
_cell.angle_beta   90.00
_cell.angle_gamma   90.00
#
_symmetry.space_group_name_H-M   'P 1'
#
loop_
_entity.id
_entity.type
_entity.pdbx_description
1 polymer ?
#
loop_
_entity_poly.entity_id
_entity_poly.type
_entity_poly.pdbx_seq_one_letter_code
_entity_poly.pdbx_strand_id
1 'polypeptide(L)'
;MTELFSTFKEKKRLEENLKRILENKKANLILSISIYEEGAEIHENEEEEIVFHEETEFVKKVKKFIEEKSSKYKIDSHLHSHSGSLTIGMETYYNEVLDNIIQIINEIQGIENVLISAINGEIWRNNDLVAFLYGDSVKNTFVLPSHDGKKLELIEVAMTIS
;
A
#
# COMPACT_ATOMS: atom_id res chain seq x y z
N MET A 1 -24.49 6.41 -10.49
CA MET A 1 -24.41 5.23 -11.38
C MET A 1 -23.22 5.30 -12.33
N THR A 2 -22.93 6.45 -12.96
CA THR A 2 -21.85 6.61 -13.96
C THR A 2 -20.43 6.36 -13.42
N GLU A 3 -20.12 6.78 -12.19
CA GLU A 3 -18.80 6.58 -11.57
C GLU A 3 -18.51 5.09 -11.25
N LEU A 4 -19.51 4.34 -10.79
CA LEU A 4 -19.35 2.91 -10.46
C LEU A 4 -18.99 2.06 -11.71
N PHE A 5 -19.60 2.38 -12.85
CA PHE A 5 -19.26 1.73 -14.13
C PHE A 5 -17.85 2.08 -14.61
N SER A 6 -17.39 3.31 -14.34
CA SER A 6 -16.01 3.72 -14.63
C SER A 6 -15.00 2.91 -13.83
N THR A 7 -15.26 2.73 -12.53
CA THR A 7 -14.38 1.95 -11.64
C THR A 7 -14.27 0.49 -12.05
N PHE A 8 -15.39 -0.16 -12.41
CA PHE A 8 -15.36 -1.56 -12.85
C PHE A 8 -14.55 -1.73 -14.15
N LYS A 9 -14.69 -0.80 -15.10
CA LYS A 9 -13.95 -0.83 -16.36
C LYS A 9 -12.45 -0.67 -16.14
N GLU A 10 -12.03 0.28 -15.30
CA GLU A 10 -10.60 0.49 -15.02
C GLU A 10 -9.99 -0.70 -14.25
N LYS A 11 -10.73 -1.31 -13.30
CA LYS A 11 -10.28 -2.54 -12.62
C LYS A 11 -10.02 -3.67 -13.62
N LYS A 12 -10.96 -3.92 -14.54
CA LYS A 12 -10.80 -4.94 -15.57
C LYS A 12 -9.63 -4.63 -16.51
N ARG A 13 -9.47 -3.38 -16.92
CA ARG A 13 -8.37 -2.92 -17.77
C ARG A 13 -7.01 -3.09 -17.09
N LEU A 14 -6.94 -2.84 -15.77
CA LEU A 14 -5.74 -3.10 -14.98
C LEU A 14 -5.42 -4.59 -14.97
N GLU A 15 -6.39 -5.44 -14.66
CA GLU A 15 -6.21 -6.90 -14.62
C GLU A 15 -5.72 -7.45 -15.98
N GLU A 16 -6.30 -7.01 -17.09
CA GLU A 16 -5.89 -7.42 -18.44
C GLU A 16 -4.45 -7.02 -18.74
N ASN A 17 -4.04 -5.81 -18.34
CA ASN A 17 -2.67 -5.36 -18.53
C ASN A 17 -1.68 -6.10 -17.62
N LEU A 18 -2.00 -6.30 -16.35
CA LEU A 18 -1.17 -7.07 -15.42
C LEU A 18 -1.03 -8.51 -15.90
N LYS A 19 -2.10 -9.12 -16.42
CA LYS A 19 -2.05 -10.47 -17.01
C LYS A 19 -1.05 -10.55 -18.16
N ARG A 20 -1.07 -9.58 -19.06
CA ARG A 20 -0.12 -9.47 -20.19
C ARG A 20 1.31 -9.31 -19.69
N ILE A 21 1.53 -8.41 -18.74
CA ILE A 21 2.87 -8.07 -18.22
C ILE A 21 3.46 -9.23 -17.41
N LEU A 22 2.65 -9.91 -16.61
CA LEU A 22 3.09 -10.98 -15.72
C LEU A 22 3.07 -12.36 -16.37
N GLU A 23 2.35 -12.55 -17.48
CA GLU A 23 2.23 -13.83 -18.20
C GLU A 23 1.74 -14.99 -17.32
N ASN A 24 0.82 -14.71 -16.39
CA ASN A 24 0.34 -15.64 -15.35
C ASN A 24 1.43 -16.18 -14.40
N LYS A 25 2.62 -15.57 -14.37
CA LYS A 25 3.67 -15.89 -13.41
C LYS A 25 3.43 -15.11 -12.11
N LYS A 26 3.95 -15.65 -11.00
CA LYS A 26 4.01 -14.92 -9.73
C LYS A 26 4.89 -13.67 -9.87
N ALA A 27 4.50 -12.62 -9.16
CA ALA A 27 5.25 -11.40 -8.96
C ALA A 27 5.42 -11.14 -7.47
N ASN A 28 6.35 -10.25 -7.11
CA ASN A 28 6.43 -9.68 -5.77
C ASN A 28 5.72 -8.32 -5.79
N LEU A 29 4.72 -8.17 -4.91
CA LEU A 29 4.12 -6.88 -4.58
C LEU A 29 4.82 -6.33 -3.34
N ILE A 30 5.35 -5.12 -3.44
CA ILE A 30 5.97 -4.40 -2.33
C ILE A 30 5.22 -3.09 -2.16
N LEU A 31 4.69 -2.83 -0.97
CA LEU A 31 3.98 -1.60 -0.63
C LEU A 31 4.75 -0.85 0.46
N SER A 32 5.03 0.43 0.24
CA SER A 32 5.45 1.37 1.27
C SER A 32 4.25 2.24 1.65
N ILE A 33 3.82 2.14 2.90
CA ILE A 33 2.59 2.73 3.42
C ILE A 33 2.93 3.69 4.53
N SER A 34 2.61 4.96 4.34
CA SER A 34 2.75 5.99 5.37
C SER A 34 1.50 6.02 6.25
N ILE A 35 1.71 5.97 7.56
CA ILE A 35 0.65 5.91 8.57
C ILE A 35 0.84 6.99 9.64
N TYR A 36 -0.26 7.43 10.25
CA TYR A 36 -0.25 8.39 11.34
C TYR A 36 -1.38 8.13 12.33
N GLU A 37 -1.21 8.60 13.56
CA GLU A 37 -2.24 8.55 14.60
C GLU A 37 -3.32 9.61 14.35
N GLU A 38 -4.58 9.18 14.33
CA GLU A 38 -5.73 10.07 14.17
C GLU A 38 -5.83 11.03 15.37
N GLY A 39 -5.96 12.34 15.09
CA GLY A 39 -6.14 13.36 16.13
C GLY A 39 -4.85 13.76 16.86
N ALA A 40 -3.68 13.26 16.46
CA ALA A 40 -2.41 13.77 16.95
C ALA A 40 -2.19 15.21 16.45
N GLU A 41 -2.00 16.17 17.36
CA GLU A 41 -1.55 17.51 16.98
C GLU A 41 -0.11 17.41 16.47
N ILE A 42 0.10 17.80 15.22
CA ILE A 42 1.43 17.86 14.62
C ILE A 42 2.15 19.06 15.23
N HIS A 43 2.76 18.86 16.40
CA HIS A 43 3.67 19.84 16.96
C HIS A 43 4.99 19.76 16.18
N GLU A 44 5.12 20.61 15.15
CA GLU A 44 6.42 20.97 14.57
C GLU A 44 7.22 21.74 15.62
N ASN A 45 7.85 21.05 16.58
CA ASN A 45 8.94 21.61 17.36
C ASN A 45 10.06 20.57 17.45
N GLU A 46 11.08 20.82 16.65
CA GLU A 46 12.43 20.31 16.87
C GLU A 46 12.92 20.86 18.22
N GLU A 47 13.14 19.98 19.20
CA GLU A 47 14.19 20.16 20.20
C GLU A 47 14.51 18.80 20.86
N GLU A 48 15.78 18.43 20.76
CA GLU A 48 16.35 17.21 21.31
C GLU A 48 16.19 17.17 22.84
N GLU A 49 15.45 16.17 23.34
CA GLU A 49 15.58 15.75 24.72
C GLU A 49 15.68 14.23 24.76
N ILE A 50 16.84 13.72 25.22
CA ILE A 50 17.08 12.29 25.48
C ILE A 50 16.25 11.92 26.72
N VAL A 51 14.94 11.81 26.51
CA VAL A 51 14.01 11.20 27.44
C VAL A 51 13.90 9.75 27.01
N PHE A 52 14.06 8.81 27.94
CA PHE A 52 13.68 7.42 27.72
C PHE A 52 12.22 7.40 27.22
N HIS A 53 12.03 7.35 25.91
CA HIS A 53 10.72 7.44 25.30
C HIS A 53 9.96 6.19 25.71
N GLU A 54 9.02 6.34 26.65
CA GLU A 54 7.96 5.37 26.77
C GLU A 54 7.31 5.24 25.39
N GLU A 55 7.25 4.00 24.93
CA GLU A 55 6.63 3.67 23.66
C GLU A 55 5.16 4.13 23.68
N THR A 56 4.77 4.94 22.70
CA THR A 56 3.39 5.43 22.60
C THR A 56 2.43 4.29 22.28
N GLU A 57 1.14 4.48 22.60
CA GLU A 57 0.10 3.49 22.25
C GLU A 57 0.01 3.27 20.74
N PHE A 58 0.22 4.31 19.92
CA PHE A 58 0.37 4.19 18.47
C PHE A 58 1.46 3.18 18.10
N VAL A 59 2.69 3.36 18.60
CA VAL A 59 3.81 2.46 18.27
C VAL A 59 3.53 1.03 18.75
N LYS A 60 2.99 0.85 19.96
CA LYS A 60 2.62 -0.48 20.49
C LYS A 60 1.59 -1.19 19.60
N LYS A 61 0.53 -0.48 19.19
CA LYS A 61 -0.53 -1.04 18.33
C LYS A 61 0.03 -1.47 16.98
N VAL A 62 0.86 -0.64 16.36
CA VAL A 62 1.49 -0.95 15.07
C VAL A 62 2.48 -2.11 15.19
N LYS A 63 3.30 -2.17 16.24
CA LYS A 63 4.20 -3.32 16.46
C LYS A 63 3.44 -4.62 16.67
N LYS A 64 2.35 -4.59 17.46
CA LYS A 64 1.48 -5.76 17.63
C LYS A 64 0.90 -6.23 16.28
N PHE A 65 0.45 -5.31 15.44
CA PHE A 65 0.02 -5.63 14.07
C PHE A 65 1.13 -6.31 13.26
N ILE A 66 2.36 -5.78 13.31
CA ILE A 66 3.51 -6.36 12.60
C ILE A 66 3.77 -7.80 13.09
N GLU A 67 3.78 -8.02 14.40
CA GLU A 67 3.98 -9.35 15.00
C GLU A 67 2.91 -10.33 14.53
N GLU A 68 1.63 -9.95 14.60
CA GLU A 68 0.49 -10.78 14.19
C GLU A 68 0.51 -11.14 12.69
N LYS A 69 1.02 -10.24 11.84
CA LYS A 69 1.00 -10.37 10.38
C LYS A 69 2.32 -10.84 9.77
N SER A 70 3.39 -10.95 10.54
CA SER A 70 4.73 -11.35 10.07
C SER A 70 4.79 -12.76 9.46
N SER A 71 3.84 -13.64 9.82
CA SER A 71 3.71 -14.97 9.18
C SER A 71 3.12 -14.92 7.77
N LYS A 72 2.39 -13.85 7.44
CA LYS A 72 1.69 -13.65 6.16
C LYS A 72 2.46 -12.74 5.21
N TYR A 73 3.10 -11.71 5.74
CA TYR A 73 3.82 -10.71 4.95
C TYR A 73 5.26 -10.54 5.43
N LYS A 74 6.13 -10.11 4.53
CA LYS A 74 7.43 -9.56 4.89
C LYS A 74 7.23 -8.10 5.27
N ILE A 75 7.32 -7.76 6.55
CA ILE A 75 7.07 -6.40 7.03
C ILE A 75 8.36 -5.82 7.61
N ASP A 76 8.68 -4.60 7.16
CA ASP A 76 9.66 -3.73 7.79
C ASP A 76 8.96 -2.43 8.20
N SER A 77 9.47 -1.73 9.22
CA SER A 77 8.82 -0.55 9.76
C SER A 77 9.80 0.49 10.27
N HIS A 78 9.45 1.76 10.06
CA HIS A 78 10.09 2.89 10.70
C HIS A 78 9.02 3.70 11.44
N LEU A 79 9.05 3.68 12.77
CA LEU A 79 7.99 4.23 13.62
C LEU A 79 8.53 5.37 14.50
N HIS A 80 7.75 6.44 14.58
CA HIS A 80 7.88 7.56 15.51
C HIS A 80 6.64 7.62 16.41
N SER A 81 6.64 8.55 17.37
CA SER A 81 5.60 8.66 18.41
C SER A 81 4.17 8.66 17.88
N HIS A 82 3.90 9.33 16.76
CA HIS A 82 2.55 9.50 16.18
C HIS A 82 2.47 9.23 14.67
N SER A 83 3.54 8.74 14.06
CA SER A 83 3.61 8.50 12.62
C SER A 83 4.66 7.45 12.29
N GLY A 84 4.60 6.92 11.07
CA GLY A 84 5.61 5.99 10.59
C GLY A 84 5.34 5.49 9.19
N SER A 85 6.20 4.57 8.75
CA SER A 85 6.07 3.89 7.48
C SER A 85 6.18 2.38 7.66
N LEU A 86 5.32 1.64 6.95
CA LEU A 86 5.38 0.18 6.84
C LEU A 86 5.77 -0.20 5.42
N THR A 87 6.79 -1.05 5.26
CA THR A 87 7.11 -1.71 4.01
C THR A 87 6.59 -3.14 4.07
N ILE A 88 5.62 -3.50 3.23
CA ILE A 88 4.95 -4.80 3.22
C ILE A 88 5.21 -5.48 1.88
N GLY A 89 5.86 -6.64 1.91
CA GLY A 89 6.18 -7.45 0.73
C GLY A 89 5.47 -8.80 0.73
N MET A 90 4.92 -9.20 -0.41
CA MET A 90 4.28 -10.51 -0.61
C MET A 90 4.37 -11.01 -2.05
N GLU A 91 4.17 -12.31 -2.27
CA GLU A 91 3.94 -12.86 -3.61
C GLU A 91 2.49 -12.63 -4.05
N THR A 92 2.26 -12.38 -5.33
CA THR A 92 0.93 -12.15 -5.91
C THR A 92 0.85 -12.67 -7.34
N TYR A 93 -0.34 -13.08 -7.77
CA TYR A 93 -0.69 -13.18 -9.18
C TYR A 93 -1.37 -11.89 -9.68
N TYR A 94 -1.49 -11.75 -11.01
CA TYR A 94 -2.06 -10.57 -11.65
C TYR A 94 -3.49 -10.25 -11.20
N ASN A 95 -4.31 -11.29 -10.96
CA ASN A 95 -5.71 -11.18 -10.55
C ASN A 95 -5.87 -10.95 -9.05
N GLU A 96 -4.78 -11.00 -8.27
CA GLU A 96 -4.80 -10.85 -6.82
C GLU A 96 -4.26 -9.49 -6.37
N VAL A 97 -3.60 -8.73 -7.27
CA VAL A 97 -2.91 -7.48 -6.92
C VAL A 97 -3.84 -6.50 -6.20
N LEU A 98 -5.02 -6.22 -6.78
CA LEU A 98 -5.96 -5.27 -6.18
C LEU A 98 -6.52 -5.78 -4.85
N ASP A 99 -6.87 -7.07 -4.80
CA ASP A 99 -7.45 -7.67 -3.59
C ASP A 99 -6.43 -7.68 -2.44
N ASN A 100 -5.15 -7.95 -2.73
CA ASN A 100 -4.07 -7.87 -1.77
C ASN A 100 -3.87 -6.44 -1.24
N ILE A 101 -3.91 -5.42 -2.10
CA ILE A 101 -3.78 -4.02 -1.68
C ILE A 101 -4.98 -3.62 -0.81
N ILE A 102 -6.21 -3.94 -1.22
CA ILE A 102 -7.43 -3.65 -0.45
C ILE A 102 -7.38 -4.36 0.91
N GLN A 103 -6.94 -5.62 0.93
CA GLN A 103 -6.81 -6.36 2.16
C GLN A 103 -5.81 -5.69 3.12
N ILE A 104 -4.64 -5.27 2.63
CA ILE A 104 -3.64 -4.58 3.45
C ILE A 104 -4.18 -3.25 3.98
N ILE A 105 -4.89 -2.48 3.14
CA ILE A 105 -5.54 -1.23 3.55
C ILE A 105 -6.53 -1.49 4.69
N ASN A 106 -7.43 -2.46 4.51
CA ASN A 106 -8.43 -2.81 5.53
C ASN A 106 -7.78 -3.30 6.83
N GLU A 107 -6.71 -4.08 6.72
CA GLU A 107 -5.99 -4.60 7.89
C GLU A 107 -5.27 -3.49 8.68
N ILE A 108 -4.70 -2.48 8.00
CA ILE A 108 -4.07 -1.32 8.66
C ILE A 108 -5.13 -0.38 9.24
N GLN A 109 -6.20 -0.08 8.49
CA GLN A 109 -7.30 0.76 8.98
C GLN A 109 -8.12 0.10 10.10
N GLY A 110 -8.00 -1.22 10.27
CA GLY A 110 -8.54 -1.94 11.42
C GLY A 110 -7.76 -1.69 12.72
N ILE A 111 -6.59 -1.05 12.67
CA ILE A 111 -5.84 -0.63 13.85
C ILE A 111 -6.49 0.66 14.38
N GLU A 112 -6.96 0.62 15.63
CA GLU A 112 -7.65 1.75 16.26
C GLU A 112 -6.80 3.03 16.25
N ASN A 113 -7.39 4.13 15.74
CA ASN A 113 -6.80 5.46 15.59
C ASN A 113 -5.57 5.52 14.65
N VAL A 114 -5.45 4.60 13.69
CA VAL A 114 -4.38 4.67 12.67
C VAL A 114 -4.98 4.96 11.30
N LEU A 115 -4.44 5.99 10.65
CA LEU A 115 -4.84 6.40 9.31
C LEU A 115 -3.68 6.21 8.32
N ILE A 116 -4.03 5.90 7.07
CA ILE A 116 -3.09 5.83 5.95
C ILE A 116 -3.07 7.20 5.27
N SER A 117 -1.88 7.80 5.17
CA SER A 117 -1.69 9.07 4.43
C SER A 117 -1.26 8.84 2.99
N ALA A 118 -0.48 7.81 2.72
CA ALA A 118 0.02 7.50 1.38
C ALA A 118 0.35 6.03 1.22
N ILE A 119 0.19 5.53 -0.01
CA ILE A 119 0.60 4.20 -0.45
C ILE A 119 1.43 4.37 -1.71
N ASN A 120 2.65 3.85 -1.68
CA ASN A 120 3.47 3.65 -2.86
C ASN A 120 3.70 2.15 -3.02
N GLY A 121 3.65 1.64 -4.24
CA GLY A 121 3.80 0.21 -4.46
C GLY A 121 4.59 -0.11 -5.70
N GLU A 122 5.22 -1.27 -5.69
CA GLU A 122 6.03 -1.79 -6.77
C GLU A 122 5.66 -3.23 -7.04
N ILE A 123 5.65 -3.60 -8.32
CA ILE A 123 5.41 -4.96 -8.79
C ILE A 123 6.67 -5.42 -9.52
N TRP A 124 7.30 -6.46 -8.96
CA TRP A 124 8.55 -7.01 -9.47
C TRP A 124 8.36 -8.42 -10.00
N ARG A 125 8.96 -8.72 -11.15
CA ARG A 125 9.00 -10.07 -11.73
C ARG A 125 10.44 -10.38 -12.13
N ASN A 126 11.02 -11.45 -11.60
CA ASN A 126 12.40 -11.88 -11.91
C ASN A 126 13.44 -10.75 -11.76
N ASN A 127 13.32 -9.93 -10.72
CA ASN A 127 14.15 -8.74 -10.46
C ASN A 127 13.96 -7.56 -11.43
N ASP A 128 12.97 -7.61 -12.32
CA ASP A 128 12.55 -6.47 -13.13
C ASP A 128 11.35 -5.76 -12.50
N LEU A 129 11.43 -4.44 -12.35
CA LEU A 129 10.29 -3.60 -12.00
C LEU A 129 9.37 -3.53 -13.22
N VAL A 130 8.16 -4.08 -13.12
CA VAL A 130 7.24 -4.16 -14.25
C VAL A 130 6.07 -3.19 -14.18
N ALA A 131 5.74 -2.73 -12.97
CA ALA A 131 4.77 -1.69 -12.72
C ALA A 131 5.02 -1.07 -11.34
N PHE A 132 4.58 0.16 -11.14
CA PHE A 132 4.50 0.78 -9.83
C PHE A 132 3.15 1.47 -9.66
N LEU A 133 2.79 1.80 -8.43
CA LEU A 133 1.57 2.50 -8.10
C LEU A 133 1.82 3.54 -7.01
N TYR A 134 0.97 4.56 -6.97
CA TYR A 134 0.93 5.53 -5.89
C TYR A 134 -0.50 5.95 -5.63
N GLY A 135 -0.79 6.38 -4.41
CA GLY A 135 -2.14 6.77 -4.01
C GLY A 135 -2.33 6.80 -2.51
N ASP A 136 -3.56 6.52 -2.10
CA ASP A 136 -3.99 6.46 -0.72
C ASP A 136 -4.95 5.26 -0.51
N SER A 137 -5.62 5.22 0.65
CA SER A 137 -6.56 4.17 0.99
C SER A 137 -7.79 4.14 0.06
N VAL A 138 -8.14 5.26 -0.57
CA VAL A 138 -9.35 5.42 -1.39
C VAL A 138 -9.05 5.23 -2.87
N LYS A 139 -7.88 5.66 -3.35
CA LYS A 139 -7.58 5.71 -4.78
C LYS A 139 -6.11 5.46 -5.07
N ASN A 140 -5.84 4.58 -6.03
CA ASN A 140 -4.49 4.24 -6.45
C ASN A 140 -4.34 4.39 -7.97
N THR A 141 -3.24 5.01 -8.40
CA THR A 141 -2.86 5.14 -9.80
C THR A 141 -1.73 4.16 -10.09
N PHE A 142 -1.98 3.25 -11.03
CA PHE A 142 -0.99 2.30 -11.55
C PHE A 142 -0.28 2.90 -12.76
N VAL A 143 1.02 2.73 -12.80
CA VAL A 143 1.89 3.10 -13.92
C VAL A 143 2.55 1.83 -14.46
N LEU A 144 2.25 1.53 -15.71
CA LEU A 144 2.65 0.28 -16.36
C LEU A 144 3.04 0.53 -17.83
N PRO A 145 3.86 -0.32 -18.45
CA PRO A 145 4.18 -0.19 -19.87
C PRO A 145 2.92 -0.39 -20.74
N SER A 146 2.74 0.48 -21.72
CA SER A 146 1.71 0.35 -22.75
C SER A 146 1.87 -0.95 -23.54
N HIS A 147 0.85 -1.30 -24.34
CA HIS A 147 0.86 -2.53 -25.14
C HIS A 147 2.06 -2.63 -26.10
N ASP A 148 2.52 -1.51 -26.65
CA ASP A 148 3.69 -1.43 -27.53
C ASP A 148 5.02 -1.26 -26.79
N GLY A 149 5.00 -1.11 -25.47
CA GLY A 149 6.16 -0.90 -24.61
C GLY A 149 6.87 0.45 -24.78
N LYS A 150 6.31 1.38 -25.58
CA LYS A 150 6.97 2.66 -25.90
C LYS A 150 6.53 3.81 -24.99
N LYS A 151 5.42 3.64 -24.28
CA LYS A 151 4.82 4.64 -23.40
C LYS A 151 4.47 4.02 -22.07
N LEU A 152 4.17 4.88 -21.10
CA LEU A 152 3.53 4.48 -19.86
C LEU A 152 2.02 4.68 -20.00
N GLU A 153 1.27 3.71 -19.50
CA GLU A 153 -0.17 3.75 -19.33
C GLU A 153 -0.48 3.99 -17.86
N LEU A 154 -1.34 4.98 -17.61
CA LEU A 154 -1.85 5.28 -16.28
C LEU A 154 -3.26 4.72 -16.15
N ILE A 155 -3.49 3.94 -15.10
CA ILE A 155 -4.81 3.39 -14.77
C ILE A 155 -5.13 3.76 -13.33
N GLU A 156 -6.21 4.53 -13.15
CA GLU A 156 -6.68 4.94 -11.83
C GLU A 156 -7.79 4.00 -11.36
N VAL A 157 -7.64 3.49 -10.13
CA VAL A 157 -8.59 2.58 -9.51
C VAL A 157 -9.03 3.15 -8.17
N ALA A 158 -10.34 3.33 -8.03
CA ALA A 158 -10.96 3.57 -6.74
C ALA A 158 -11.08 2.26 -5.95
N MET A 159 -10.56 2.27 -4.72
CA MET A 159 -10.65 1.19 -3.76
C MET A 159 -12.01 1.26 -3.08
N THR A 160 -12.69 0.11 -2.99
CA THR A 160 -13.92 0.00 -2.21
C THR A 160 -13.54 -0.68 -0.91
N ILE A 161 -13.29 0.14 0.11
CA ILE A 161 -13.03 -0.31 1.47
C ILE A 161 -14.38 -0.72 2.08
N SER A 162 -14.41 -1.85 2.78
CA SER A 162 -15.60 -2.44 3.39
C SER A 162 -15.51 -2.45 4.90
#